data_AF-A0A8H6YRR1-F1
#
_entry.id   AF-A0A8H6YRR1-F1
#
_cell.length_a   1.000
_cell.length_b   1.000
_cell.length_c   1.000
_cell.angle_alpha   90.00
_cell.angle_beta   90.00
_cell.angle_gamma   90.00
#
_symmetry.space_group_name_H-M   'P 1'
#
loop_
_entity.id
_entity.type
_entity.pdbx_description
1 polymer ?
#
loop_
_entity_poly.entity_id
_entity_poly.type
_entity_poly.pdbx_seq_one_letter_code
_entity_poly.pdbx_strand_id
1 'polypeptide(L)'
;MTILNGTVKESDGRGAFTSFQPLGSSVIDYCFVSAGLVPRIADGTLRIVKSPVWSDHAQIHTVVIGPEEEAETPVVMRPARVPIVFGEPTALDRLLDATLAAAVRPEEATARLYGPVYGQSHPTAVYIATSSRKKSAAFAVWWGEGSKANKSFRIEGEASDGLACILAILCAVRDCSSDKSLVIYTSSQYAIRSFCYWAGDNETRGWTCANGDALRDSVAWIAQRRAPLEFRWVKTAEDNMMMKGAKTHAKHAHREAVPFFHYGSAPSISTAPGETALKGVRKVSTQLEEISEPKAHGTVPDIDVEDIIDPDIAHRGRKRSAHYL
;
A
#
# COMPACT_ATOMS: atom_id res chain seq x y z
N MET A 1 -25.69 -18.19 0.43
CA MET A 1 -25.34 -17.48 -0.82
C MET A 1 -25.15 -18.58 -1.86
N THR A 2 -25.74 -18.43 -3.03
CA THR A 2 -25.80 -19.46 -4.08
C THR A 2 -25.22 -18.89 -5.36
N ILE A 3 -24.35 -19.63 -6.05
CA ILE A 3 -23.78 -19.25 -7.35
C ILE A 3 -24.73 -19.73 -8.44
N LEU A 4 -25.13 -18.84 -9.36
CA LEU A 4 -26.15 -19.14 -10.37
C LEU A 4 -25.60 -19.72 -11.67
N ASN A 5 -24.39 -19.32 -12.09
CA ASN A 5 -23.94 -19.51 -13.47
C ASN A 5 -22.68 -20.38 -13.62
N GLY A 6 -22.57 -21.45 -12.83
CA GLY A 6 -21.75 -22.60 -13.22
C GLY A 6 -22.40 -23.31 -14.41
N THR A 7 -21.67 -23.56 -15.50
CA THR A 7 -22.28 -23.93 -16.80
C THR A 7 -22.82 -25.37 -16.88
N VAL A 8 -23.78 -25.60 -17.79
CA VAL A 8 -24.62 -26.81 -17.95
C VAL A 8 -24.09 -27.83 -18.98
N LYS A 9 -22.85 -27.70 -19.47
CA LYS A 9 -22.31 -28.72 -20.39
C LYS A 9 -21.77 -29.97 -19.67
N GLU A 10 -21.73 -30.00 -18.34
CA GLU A 10 -21.02 -31.04 -17.57
C GLU A 10 -21.78 -31.53 -16.31
N SER A 11 -22.89 -32.25 -16.51
CA SER A 11 -23.54 -33.19 -15.56
C SER A 11 -24.20 -32.65 -14.25
N ASP A 12 -25.31 -33.30 -13.87
CA ASP A 12 -26.15 -33.00 -12.69
C ASP A 12 -25.54 -33.40 -11.31
N GLY A 13 -24.22 -33.43 -11.19
CA GLY A 13 -23.52 -33.84 -9.98
C GLY A 13 -23.08 -32.68 -9.08
N ARG A 14 -23.15 -32.85 -7.75
CA ARG A 14 -22.54 -31.91 -6.79
C ARG A 14 -21.01 -31.85 -6.99
N GLY A 15 -20.49 -30.71 -7.47
CA GLY A 15 -19.05 -30.44 -7.57
C GLY A 15 -18.50 -30.02 -8.95
N ALA A 16 -19.33 -29.74 -9.96
CA ALA A 16 -18.91 -29.49 -11.35
C ALA A 16 -19.05 -28.02 -11.82
N PHE A 17 -18.43 -27.06 -11.12
CA PHE A 17 -18.74 -25.62 -11.30
C PHE A 17 -17.63 -24.73 -11.87
N THR A 18 -16.70 -25.23 -12.69
CA THR A 18 -15.70 -24.39 -13.40
C THR A 18 -15.44 -24.91 -14.82
N SER A 19 -15.57 -24.06 -15.86
CA SER A 19 -15.27 -24.45 -17.25
C SER A 19 -13.99 -23.79 -17.77
N PHE A 20 -13.04 -24.59 -18.22
CA PHE A 20 -12.02 -24.17 -19.18
C PHE A 20 -12.58 -24.33 -20.59
N GLN A 21 -12.58 -23.27 -21.40
CA GLN A 21 -12.90 -23.39 -22.83
C GLN A 21 -11.63 -23.82 -23.59
N PRO A 22 -11.71 -24.75 -24.56
CA PRO A 22 -10.61 -24.99 -25.47
C PRO A 22 -10.32 -23.70 -26.26
N LEU A 23 -9.04 -23.38 -26.47
CA LEU A 23 -8.52 -22.15 -27.13
C LEU A 23 -8.31 -20.91 -26.22
N GLY A 24 -8.22 -21.07 -24.90
CA GLY A 24 -7.61 -20.04 -24.03
C GLY A 24 -8.42 -18.76 -23.82
N SER A 25 -9.72 -18.77 -24.13
CA SER A 25 -10.64 -17.65 -23.90
C SER A 25 -11.66 -18.05 -22.83
N SER A 26 -11.23 -18.07 -21.57
CA SER A 26 -12.12 -18.31 -20.44
C SER A 26 -12.13 -17.12 -19.51
N VAL A 27 -13.25 -16.41 -19.49
CA VAL A 27 -13.62 -15.51 -18.40
C VAL A 27 -14.70 -16.23 -17.61
N ILE A 28 -14.51 -16.27 -16.29
CA ILE A 28 -15.49 -16.82 -15.37
C ILE A 28 -16.12 -15.66 -14.61
N ASP A 29 -17.23 -15.14 -15.12
CA ASP A 29 -18.08 -14.25 -14.34
C ASP A 29 -18.90 -15.11 -13.37
N TYR A 30 -19.01 -14.70 -12.11
CA TYR A 30 -19.85 -15.38 -11.12
C TYR A 30 -21.02 -14.48 -10.72
N CYS A 31 -22.23 -15.02 -10.79
CA CYS A 31 -23.42 -14.38 -10.24
C CYS A 31 -23.79 -15.03 -8.91
N PHE A 32 -23.77 -14.23 -7.84
CA PHE A 32 -24.17 -14.67 -6.51
C PHE A 32 -25.56 -14.16 -6.17
N VAL A 33 -26.40 -15.03 -5.64
CA VAL A 33 -27.70 -14.66 -5.08
C VAL A 33 -27.87 -15.13 -3.65
N SER A 34 -28.77 -14.48 -2.93
CA SER A 34 -29.19 -14.98 -1.62
C SER A 34 -29.97 -16.28 -1.80
N ALA A 35 -29.90 -17.18 -0.81
CA ALA A 35 -30.60 -18.47 -0.87
C ALA A 35 -32.13 -18.29 -1.01
N GLY A 36 -32.70 -17.21 -0.45
CA GLY A 36 -34.12 -16.89 -0.57
C GLY A 36 -34.54 -16.37 -1.95
N LEU A 37 -33.59 -15.94 -2.79
CA LEU A 37 -33.87 -15.49 -4.15
C LEU A 37 -33.89 -16.66 -5.14
N VAL A 38 -33.25 -17.79 -4.81
CA VAL A 38 -33.14 -18.95 -5.71
C VAL A 38 -34.50 -19.48 -6.16
N PRO A 39 -35.50 -19.70 -5.29
CA PRO A 39 -36.82 -20.17 -5.71
C PRO A 39 -37.63 -19.12 -6.48
N ARG A 40 -37.17 -17.87 -6.48
CA ARG A 40 -37.81 -16.75 -7.18
C ARG A 40 -37.23 -16.52 -8.57
N ILE A 41 -36.17 -17.21 -8.95
CA ILE A 41 -35.65 -17.08 -10.31
C ILE A 41 -36.59 -17.87 -11.23
N ALA A 42 -37.14 -17.20 -12.24
CA ALA A 42 -38.00 -17.85 -13.21
C ALA A 42 -37.21 -18.93 -13.97
N ASP A 43 -37.78 -20.12 -14.06
CA ASP A 43 -37.16 -21.26 -14.73
C ASP A 43 -36.78 -20.92 -16.18
N GLY A 44 -35.57 -21.30 -16.59
CA GLY A 44 -35.06 -21.08 -17.95
C GLY A 44 -34.76 -19.61 -18.33
N THR A 45 -34.85 -18.68 -17.39
CA THR A 45 -34.58 -17.25 -17.66
C THR A 45 -33.13 -16.83 -17.45
N LEU A 46 -32.35 -17.63 -16.71
CA LEU A 46 -30.91 -17.43 -16.57
C LEU A 46 -30.21 -17.72 -17.91
N ARG A 47 -29.68 -16.68 -18.54
CA ARG A 47 -29.02 -16.75 -19.85
C ARG A 47 -27.73 -15.95 -19.82
N ILE A 48 -26.68 -16.51 -20.39
CA ILE A 48 -25.43 -15.81 -20.65
C ILE A 48 -25.54 -15.21 -22.06
N VAL A 49 -25.64 -13.89 -22.15
CA VAL A 49 -25.75 -13.14 -23.40
C VAL A 49 -24.34 -12.88 -23.92
N LYS A 50 -24.04 -13.42 -25.11
CA LYS A 50 -22.76 -13.18 -25.78
C LYS A 50 -22.72 -11.76 -26.33
N SER A 51 -21.66 -11.02 -26.03
CA SER A 51 -21.40 -9.72 -26.66
C SER A 51 -21.04 -9.90 -28.14
N PRO A 52 -21.53 -9.04 -29.05
CA PRO A 52 -21.11 -9.02 -30.46
C PRO A 52 -19.68 -8.47 -30.63
N VAL A 53 -19.15 -7.78 -29.63
CA VAL A 53 -17.77 -7.29 -29.57
C VAL A 53 -16.98 -8.19 -28.62
N TRP A 54 -15.71 -8.45 -28.95
CA TRP A 54 -14.82 -9.19 -28.04
C TRP A 54 -14.77 -8.48 -26.68
N SER A 55 -15.15 -9.21 -25.64
CA SER A 55 -15.15 -8.76 -24.25
C SER A 55 -14.66 -9.90 -23.40
N ASP A 56 -13.89 -9.56 -22.39
CA ASP A 56 -13.48 -10.45 -21.30
C ASP A 56 -14.56 -10.56 -20.22
N HIS A 57 -15.83 -10.34 -20.56
CA HIS A 57 -16.99 -10.44 -19.67
C HIS A 57 -18.22 -10.86 -20.49
N ALA A 58 -19.15 -11.58 -19.87
CA ALA A 58 -20.42 -11.96 -20.48
C ALA A 58 -21.59 -11.42 -19.66
N GLN A 59 -22.56 -10.83 -20.35
CA GLN A 59 -23.76 -10.30 -19.68
C GLN A 59 -24.62 -11.48 -19.20
N ILE A 60 -25.01 -11.47 -17.92
CA ILE A 60 -25.92 -12.46 -17.35
C ILE A 60 -27.31 -11.83 -17.26
N HIS A 61 -28.28 -12.46 -17.91
CA HIS A 61 -29.68 -12.08 -17.84
C HIS A 61 -30.45 -13.11 -17.02
N THR A 62 -31.32 -12.67 -16.11
CA THR A 62 -32.24 -13.54 -15.37
C THR A 62 -33.51 -12.77 -15.01
N VAL A 63 -34.63 -13.46 -14.82
CA VAL A 63 -35.87 -12.85 -14.37
C VAL A 63 -36.16 -13.34 -12.97
N VAL A 64 -36.38 -12.41 -12.05
CA VAL A 64 -36.80 -12.71 -10.68
C VAL A 64 -38.30 -12.49 -10.60
N ILE A 65 -39.05 -13.54 -10.29
CA ILE A 65 -40.47 -13.52 -9.96
C ILE A 65 -40.60 -12.88 -8.57
N GLY A 66 -41.02 -11.62 -8.56
CA GLY A 66 -41.47 -10.95 -7.35
C GLY A 66 -42.87 -11.43 -6.95
N PRO A 67 -43.23 -11.37 -5.66
CA PRO A 67 -44.64 -11.44 -5.29
C PRO A 67 -45.41 -10.32 -6.01
N GLU A 68 -46.57 -10.65 -6.56
CA GLU A 68 -47.53 -9.69 -7.09
C GLU A 68 -48.06 -8.87 -5.89
N GLU A 69 -47.60 -7.62 -5.75
CA GLU A 69 -47.93 -6.68 -4.66
C GLU A 69 -48.32 -7.31 -3.30
N GLU A 70 -47.38 -7.98 -2.63
CA GLU A 70 -47.56 -8.24 -1.19
C GLU A 70 -47.18 -6.98 -0.41
N ALA A 71 -48.20 -6.44 0.27
CA ALA A 71 -48.21 -5.25 1.11
C ALA A 71 -46.90 -4.98 1.86
N GLU A 72 -46.58 -3.70 1.99
CA GLU A 72 -45.49 -3.13 2.77
C GLU A 72 -45.34 -3.85 4.12
N THR A 73 -44.50 -4.89 4.14
CA THR A 73 -44.13 -5.54 5.39
C THR A 73 -43.19 -4.55 6.06
N PRO A 74 -43.50 -4.05 7.26
CA PRO A 74 -42.65 -3.09 7.94
C PRO A 74 -41.26 -3.70 8.02
N VAL A 75 -40.25 -2.93 7.57
CA VAL A 75 -38.86 -3.37 7.54
C VAL A 75 -38.46 -3.73 8.96
N VAL A 76 -38.53 -5.02 9.28
CA VAL A 76 -38.02 -5.53 10.54
C VAL A 76 -36.52 -5.29 10.48
N MET A 77 -36.04 -4.31 11.25
CA MET A 77 -34.60 -4.06 11.39
C MET A 77 -33.98 -5.36 11.85
N ARG A 78 -33.36 -6.08 10.91
CA ARG A 78 -32.60 -7.27 11.26
C ARG A 78 -31.49 -6.81 12.19
N PRO A 79 -31.23 -7.54 13.30
CA PRO A 79 -30.09 -7.24 14.15
C PRO A 79 -28.85 -7.12 13.26
N ALA A 80 -28.03 -6.10 13.54
CA ALA A 80 -26.80 -5.86 12.80
C ALA A 80 -26.05 -7.18 12.64
N ARG A 81 -25.76 -7.57 11.39
CA ARG A 81 -25.02 -8.81 11.14
C ARG A 81 -23.71 -8.73 11.90
N VAL A 82 -23.39 -9.79 12.64
CA VAL A 82 -22.07 -9.93 13.27
C VAL A 82 -21.04 -9.75 12.15
N PRO A 83 -20.07 -8.83 12.30
CA PRO A 83 -19.01 -8.66 11.33
C PRO A 83 -18.36 -10.02 11.03
N ILE A 84 -18.12 -10.31 9.75
CA ILE A 84 -17.38 -11.50 9.36
C ILE A 84 -15.95 -11.32 9.91
N VAL A 85 -15.58 -12.17 10.86
CA VAL A 85 -14.21 -12.24 11.36
C VAL A 85 -13.45 -13.15 10.41
N PHE A 86 -12.53 -12.59 9.64
CA PHE A 86 -11.59 -13.39 8.85
C PHE A 86 -10.57 -14.05 9.81
N GLY A 87 -10.17 -15.28 9.49
CA GLY A 87 -9.09 -15.95 10.22
C GLY A 87 -7.74 -15.32 9.93
N GLU A 88 -6.69 -15.89 10.54
CA GLU A 88 -5.30 -15.53 10.21
C GLU A 88 -5.01 -15.72 8.70
N PRO A 89 -4.25 -14.82 8.06
CA PRO A 89 -3.93 -14.93 6.63
C PRO A 89 -3.29 -16.28 6.28
N THR A 90 -3.90 -16.98 5.32
CA THR A 90 -3.36 -18.24 4.80
C THR A 90 -2.14 -17.99 3.90
N ALA A 91 -1.47 -19.06 3.46
CA ALA A 91 -0.43 -18.95 2.44
C ALA A 91 -0.97 -18.42 1.10
N LEU A 92 -2.21 -18.79 0.75
CA LEU A 92 -2.86 -18.34 -0.48
C LEU A 92 -3.20 -16.84 -0.43
N ASP A 93 -3.67 -16.35 0.71
CA ASP A 93 -3.95 -14.91 0.90
C ASP A 93 -2.68 -14.08 0.69
N ARG A 94 -1.55 -14.54 1.25
CA ARG A 94 -0.24 -13.89 1.06
C ARG A 94 0.22 -13.90 -0.41
N LEU A 95 -0.04 -14.98 -1.15
CA LEU A 95 0.28 -15.05 -2.58
C LEU A 95 -0.61 -14.11 -3.41
N LEU A 96 -1.90 -14.02 -3.08
CA LEU A 96 -2.81 -13.08 -3.72
C LEU A 96 -2.38 -11.63 -3.44
N ASP A 97 -2.07 -11.30 -2.19
CA ASP A 97 -1.57 -9.97 -1.80
C ASP A 97 -0.27 -9.64 -2.54
N ALA A 98 0.67 -10.59 -2.62
CA ALA A 98 1.90 -10.40 -3.38
C ALA A 98 1.65 -10.18 -4.88
N THR A 99 0.69 -10.90 -5.45
CA THR A 99 0.31 -10.77 -6.87
C THR A 99 -0.34 -9.42 -7.15
N LEU A 100 -1.27 -8.99 -6.29
CA LEU A 100 -1.92 -7.69 -6.38
C LEU A 100 -0.90 -6.56 -6.18
N ALA A 101 0.01 -6.70 -5.22
CA ALA A 101 1.08 -5.73 -4.99
C ALA A 101 2.02 -5.62 -6.20
N ALA A 102 2.40 -6.75 -6.82
CA ALA A 102 3.26 -6.77 -8.00
C ALA A 102 2.63 -6.10 -9.24
N ALA A 103 1.30 -6.03 -9.31
CA ALA A 103 0.58 -5.36 -10.39
C ALA A 103 0.57 -3.83 -10.24
N VAL A 104 0.75 -3.30 -9.03
CA VAL A 104 0.73 -1.86 -8.77
C VAL A 104 2.08 -1.24 -9.16
N ARG A 105 2.05 -0.18 -9.97
CA ARG A 105 3.27 0.56 -10.31
C ARG A 105 3.84 1.22 -9.05
N PRO A 106 5.16 1.27 -8.84
CA PRO A 106 5.76 1.88 -7.64
C PRO A 106 5.28 3.32 -7.37
N GLU A 107 5.09 4.11 -8.43
CA GLU A 107 4.56 5.48 -8.32
C GLU A 107 3.12 5.51 -7.80
N GLU A 108 2.28 4.56 -8.22
CA GLU A 108 0.88 4.45 -7.79
C GLU A 108 0.79 3.95 -6.35
N ALA A 109 1.62 2.97 -5.96
CA ALA A 109 1.73 2.50 -4.58
C ALA A 109 2.13 3.66 -3.65
N THR A 110 3.11 4.45 -4.08
CA THR A 110 3.59 5.63 -3.34
C THR A 110 2.51 6.73 -3.28
N ALA A 111 1.78 6.98 -4.36
CA ALA A 111 0.69 7.95 -4.37
C ALA A 111 -0.48 7.52 -3.47
N ARG A 112 -0.84 6.23 -3.48
CA ARG A 112 -1.85 5.65 -2.57
C ARG A 112 -1.42 5.78 -1.12
N LEU A 113 -0.15 5.51 -0.84
CA LEU A 113 0.42 5.54 0.50
C LEU A 113 0.38 6.94 1.13
N TYR A 114 0.82 7.95 0.39
CA TYR A 114 0.89 9.32 0.92
C TYR A 114 -0.40 10.13 0.73
N GLY A 115 -1.29 9.69 -0.15
CA GLY A 115 -2.54 10.37 -0.44
C GLY A 115 -2.39 11.67 -1.25
N PRO A 116 -3.52 12.35 -1.52
CA PRO A 116 -3.58 13.49 -2.41
C PRO A 116 -3.06 14.78 -1.78
N VAL A 117 -2.65 15.74 -2.62
CA VAL A 117 -2.27 17.10 -2.23
C VAL A 117 -3.50 18.02 -2.28
N TYR A 118 -3.69 18.86 -1.27
CA TYR A 118 -4.84 19.78 -1.17
C TYR A 118 -4.44 21.26 -1.32
N GLY A 119 -3.16 21.58 -1.14
CA GLY A 119 -2.66 22.95 -1.29
C GLY A 119 -1.20 22.99 -1.70
N GLN A 120 -0.76 24.13 -2.23
CA GLN A 120 0.64 24.38 -2.54
C GLN A 120 0.96 25.82 -2.16
N SER A 121 2.05 26.02 -1.43
CA SER A 121 2.49 27.34 -0.96
C SER A 121 3.88 27.65 -1.48
N HIS A 122 4.39 28.84 -1.15
CA HIS A 122 5.82 29.08 -1.24
C HIS A 122 6.57 28.05 -0.38
N PRO A 123 7.58 27.34 -0.93
CA PRO A 123 8.25 26.27 -0.21
C PRO A 123 9.06 26.79 0.96
N THR A 124 8.93 26.13 2.11
CA THR A 124 9.83 26.31 3.26
C THR A 124 10.99 25.33 3.10
N ALA A 125 12.22 25.83 3.10
CA ALA A 125 13.42 25.00 2.99
C ALA A 125 13.95 24.60 4.37
N VAL A 126 14.39 23.35 4.50
CA VAL A 126 15.04 22.84 5.71
C VAL A 126 16.20 21.93 5.32
N TYR A 127 17.28 21.99 6.10
CA TYR A 127 18.46 21.17 5.94
C TYR A 127 18.53 20.19 7.09
N ILE A 128 18.63 18.91 6.76
CA ILE A 128 18.85 17.88 7.77
C ILE A 128 20.25 17.30 7.64
N ALA A 129 20.85 16.99 8.78
CA ALA A 129 22.16 16.33 8.80
C ALA A 129 22.25 15.39 9.99
N THR A 130 23.10 14.38 9.84
CA THR A 130 23.38 13.39 10.88
C THR A 130 24.83 13.45 11.34
N SER A 131 25.09 12.93 12.53
CA SER A 131 26.43 12.63 13.04
C SER A 131 26.36 11.29 13.74
N SER A 132 26.97 10.28 13.14
CA SER A 132 27.02 8.90 13.66
C SER A 132 28.46 8.48 13.94
N ARG A 133 28.67 7.73 15.02
CA ARG A 133 29.94 7.10 15.40
C ARG A 133 29.64 5.78 16.11
N LYS A 134 30.17 4.68 15.57
CA LYS A 134 29.87 3.31 16.06
C LYS A 134 28.34 3.12 16.12
N LYS A 135 27.80 2.78 17.29
CA LYS A 135 26.37 2.55 17.51
C LYS A 135 25.65 3.76 18.12
N SER A 136 26.22 4.96 18.06
CA SER A 136 25.53 6.18 18.52
C SER A 136 25.33 7.12 17.34
N ALA A 137 24.16 7.74 17.27
CA ALA A 137 23.84 8.71 16.25
C ALA A 137 23.07 9.91 16.83
N ALA A 138 23.24 11.04 16.17
CA ALA A 138 22.55 12.29 16.43
C ALA A 138 22.15 12.92 15.10
N PHE A 139 21.17 13.80 15.12
CA PHE A 139 20.74 14.53 13.95
C PHE A 139 20.39 15.98 14.28
N ALA A 140 20.29 16.79 13.23
CA ALA A 140 19.85 18.17 13.31
C ALA A 140 18.87 18.50 12.19
N VAL A 141 17.97 19.42 12.52
CA VAL A 141 17.03 20.07 11.62
C VAL A 141 17.35 21.56 11.64
N TRP A 142 17.76 22.09 10.49
CA TRP A 142 18.30 23.44 10.33
C TRP A 142 17.46 24.23 9.33
N TRP A 143 16.77 25.24 9.83
CA TRP A 143 15.89 26.14 9.06
C TRP A 143 16.60 27.42 8.60
N GLY A 144 17.86 27.61 8.98
CA GLY A 144 18.66 28.80 8.66
C GLY A 144 19.32 29.40 9.89
N GLU A 145 20.30 30.27 9.65
CA GLU A 145 21.03 30.94 10.72
C GLU A 145 20.10 31.80 11.60
N GLY A 146 20.29 31.75 12.91
CA GLY A 146 19.46 32.48 13.88
C GLY A 146 18.02 31.98 14.06
N SER A 147 17.60 30.94 13.33
CA SER A 147 16.24 30.40 13.46
C SER A 147 16.04 29.71 14.80
N LYS A 148 15.02 30.14 15.56
CA LYS A 148 14.58 29.48 16.80
C LYS A 148 13.99 28.09 16.56
N ALA A 149 13.67 27.75 15.31
CA ALA A 149 13.17 26.44 14.93
C ALA A 149 14.30 25.40 14.74
N ASN A 150 15.57 25.84 14.76
CA ASN A 150 16.71 24.93 14.67
C ASN A 150 16.72 23.98 15.87
N LYS A 151 16.80 22.69 15.58
CA LYS A 151 16.80 21.64 16.61
C LYS A 151 17.88 20.61 16.31
N SER A 152 18.37 19.98 17.35
CA SER A 152 19.30 18.87 17.23
C SER A 152 19.08 17.91 18.39
N PHE A 153 19.09 16.62 18.10
CA PHE A 153 18.75 15.58 19.05
C PHE A 153 19.78 14.46 19.00
N ARG A 154 19.97 13.81 20.14
CA ARG A 154 20.66 12.53 20.23
C ARG A 154 19.62 11.41 20.21
N ILE A 155 19.97 10.30 19.57
CA ILE A 155 19.12 9.12 19.55
C ILE A 155 19.53 8.24 20.72
N GLU A 156 18.54 7.78 21.46
CA GLU A 156 18.75 6.88 22.59
C GLU A 156 19.12 5.48 22.10
N GLY A 157 20.05 4.82 22.80
CA GLY A 157 20.46 3.45 22.49
C GLY A 157 21.31 3.31 21.23
N GLU A 158 21.29 2.11 20.66
CA GLU A 158 22.04 1.77 19.45
C GLU A 158 21.34 2.33 18.21
N ALA A 159 21.99 3.24 17.49
CA ALA A 159 21.39 3.93 16.36
C ALA A 159 22.31 3.97 15.14
N SER A 160 21.72 3.73 13.96
CA SER A 160 22.38 3.84 12.66
C SER A 160 22.29 5.27 12.10
N ASP A 161 23.14 5.59 11.12
CA ASP A 161 23.04 6.86 10.39
C ASP A 161 21.73 6.97 9.59
N GLY A 162 21.25 5.84 9.05
CA GLY A 162 19.98 5.75 8.34
C GLY A 162 18.79 6.09 9.23
N LEU A 163 18.75 5.51 10.44
CA LEU A 163 17.73 5.85 11.45
C LEU A 163 17.76 7.35 11.77
N ALA A 164 18.96 7.91 11.97
CA ALA A 164 19.11 9.33 12.27
C ALA A 164 18.61 10.23 11.15
N CYS A 165 18.79 9.84 9.88
CA CYS A 165 18.23 10.57 8.76
C CYS A 165 16.69 10.53 8.77
N ILE A 166 16.11 9.36 9.00
CA ILE A 166 14.64 9.17 9.03
C ILE A 166 14.02 10.01 10.16
N LEU A 167 14.60 9.95 11.38
CA LEU A 167 14.10 10.74 12.50
C LEU A 167 14.27 12.26 12.30
N ALA A 168 15.32 12.69 11.58
CA ALA A 168 15.46 14.09 11.19
C ALA A 168 14.36 14.54 10.22
N ILE A 169 13.99 13.70 9.26
CA ILE A 169 12.87 13.95 8.33
C ILE A 169 11.56 14.03 9.11
N LEU A 170 11.29 13.07 9.99
CA LEU A 170 10.11 13.08 10.86
C LEU A 170 10.02 14.37 11.69
N CYS A 171 11.13 14.78 12.32
CA CYS A 171 11.18 16.02 13.07
C CYS A 171 10.87 17.25 12.20
N ALA A 172 11.46 17.33 11.00
CA ALA A 172 11.23 18.43 10.08
C ALA A 172 9.78 18.48 9.58
N VAL A 173 9.20 17.32 9.25
CA VAL A 173 7.81 17.17 8.81
C VAL A 173 6.83 17.60 9.90
N ARG A 174 7.06 17.16 11.14
CA ARG A 174 6.22 17.50 12.30
C ARG A 174 6.29 18.99 12.64
N ASP A 175 7.48 19.58 12.56
CA ASP A 175 7.69 20.97 12.97
C ASP A 175 7.25 21.97 11.87
N CYS A 176 7.17 21.53 10.62
CA CYS A 176 6.64 22.34 9.52
C CYS A 176 5.11 22.26 9.47
N SER A 177 4.43 23.42 9.38
CA SER A 177 3.00 23.47 9.08
C SER A 177 2.61 22.55 7.92
N SER A 178 1.54 21.77 8.12
CA SER A 178 1.00 20.80 7.16
C SER A 178 0.49 21.46 5.87
N ASP A 179 0.11 22.73 5.92
CA ASP A 179 -0.39 23.52 4.79
C ASP A 179 0.72 24.15 3.94
N LYS A 180 1.97 24.09 4.41
CA LYS A 180 3.11 24.66 3.68
C LYS A 180 3.85 23.61 2.88
N SER A 181 4.19 23.93 1.64
CA SER A 181 5.11 23.14 0.84
C SER A 181 6.47 23.08 1.55
N LEU A 182 7.06 21.89 1.65
CA LEU A 182 8.31 21.66 2.38
C LEU A 182 9.37 21.11 1.43
N VAL A 183 10.58 21.69 1.48
CA VAL A 183 11.75 21.18 0.75
C VAL A 183 12.80 20.73 1.75
N ILE A 184 13.10 19.44 1.77
CA ILE A 184 14.10 18.84 2.66
C ILE A 184 15.39 18.59 1.89
N TYR A 185 16.44 19.30 2.29
CA TYR A 185 17.80 19.10 1.81
C TYR A 185 18.52 18.08 2.70
N THR A 186 19.09 17.03 2.09
CA THR A 186 19.85 16.00 2.80
C THR A 186 20.98 15.46 1.94
N SER A 187 22.08 15.04 2.58
CA SER A 187 23.15 14.30 1.89
C SER A 187 22.87 12.79 1.80
N SER A 188 21.83 12.30 2.47
CA SER A 188 21.49 10.88 2.52
C SER A 188 20.62 10.45 1.35
N GLN A 189 21.23 9.87 0.32
CA GLN A 189 20.47 9.25 -0.78
C GLN A 189 19.59 8.10 -0.27
N TYR A 190 20.05 7.34 0.74
CA TYR A 190 19.26 6.30 1.38
C TYR A 190 17.91 6.84 1.85
N ALA A 191 17.92 7.92 2.63
CA ALA A 191 16.69 8.51 3.15
C ALA A 191 15.76 8.98 2.02
N ILE A 192 16.29 9.67 1.01
CA ILE A 192 15.51 10.10 -0.16
C ILE A 192 14.84 8.91 -0.83
N ARG A 193 15.59 7.83 -1.09
CA ARG A 193 15.04 6.65 -1.76
C ARG A 193 14.03 5.91 -0.90
N SER A 194 14.25 5.80 0.41
CA SER A 194 13.31 5.20 1.35
C SER A 194 11.94 5.85 1.30
N PHE A 195 11.87 7.18 1.14
CA PHE A 195 10.60 7.90 1.07
C PHE A 195 10.04 8.01 -0.36
N CYS A 196 10.87 8.15 -1.38
CA CYS A 196 10.40 8.43 -2.75
C CYS A 196 10.15 7.19 -3.60
N TYR A 197 10.88 6.10 -3.37
CA TYR A 197 10.84 4.91 -4.24
C TYR A 197 10.44 3.65 -3.47
N TRP A 198 11.00 3.44 -2.28
CA TRP A 198 10.81 2.18 -1.55
C TRP A 198 9.63 2.19 -0.58
N ALA A 199 8.99 3.34 -0.35
CA ALA A 199 7.95 3.47 0.67
C ALA A 199 6.73 2.58 0.36
N GLY A 200 6.26 2.58 -0.90
CA GLY A 200 5.15 1.73 -1.34
C GLY A 200 5.45 0.24 -1.16
N ASP A 201 6.62 -0.22 -1.63
CA ASP A 201 7.03 -1.62 -1.51
C ASP A 201 7.24 -2.05 -0.05
N ASN A 202 7.82 -1.17 0.77
CA ASN A 202 7.97 -1.44 2.20
C ASN A 202 6.62 -1.54 2.90
N GLU A 203 5.62 -0.74 2.51
CA GLU A 203 4.28 -0.82 3.07
C GLU A 203 3.59 -2.15 2.75
N THR A 204 3.64 -2.57 1.49
CA THR A 204 3.05 -3.86 1.07
C THR A 204 3.70 -5.07 1.76
N ARG A 205 4.97 -4.95 2.16
CA ARG A 205 5.70 -5.97 2.94
C ARG A 205 5.58 -5.79 4.46
N GLY A 206 4.65 -4.95 4.93
CA GLY A 206 4.39 -4.74 6.34
C GLY A 206 5.55 -4.08 7.10
N TRP A 207 6.36 -3.27 6.44
CA TRP A 207 7.49 -2.53 7.01
C TRP A 207 8.58 -3.42 7.64
N THR A 208 8.77 -4.62 7.09
CA THR A 208 9.77 -5.61 7.56
C THR A 208 11.23 -5.27 7.21
N CYS A 209 11.52 -4.03 6.81
CA CYS A 209 12.83 -3.56 6.39
C CYS A 209 13.60 -2.84 7.52
N ALA A 210 14.88 -2.53 7.27
CA ALA A 210 15.69 -1.78 8.23
C ALA A 210 15.09 -0.39 8.51
N ASN A 211 14.89 -0.08 9.80
CA ASN A 211 14.22 1.14 10.28
C ASN A 211 12.75 1.27 9.81
N GLY A 212 12.09 0.15 9.49
CA GLY A 212 10.73 0.13 8.95
C GLY A 212 9.68 0.75 9.88
N ASP A 213 9.86 0.62 11.19
CA ASP A 213 9.05 1.27 12.22
C ASP A 213 9.12 2.81 12.13
N ALA A 214 10.34 3.36 12.09
CA ALA A 214 10.56 4.80 11.95
C ALA A 214 10.08 5.33 10.58
N LEU A 215 10.22 4.53 9.52
CA LEU A 215 9.70 4.87 8.19
C LEU A 215 8.18 4.93 8.19
N ARG A 216 7.50 3.89 8.70
CA ARG A 216 6.05 3.84 8.81
C ARG A 216 5.51 5.06 9.54
N ASP A 217 6.10 5.39 10.68
CA ASP A 217 5.63 6.51 11.49
C ASP A 217 5.88 7.85 10.78
N SER A 218 7.03 7.99 10.11
CA SER A 218 7.33 9.16 9.26
C SER A 218 6.35 9.32 8.10
N VAL A 219 6.01 8.21 7.43
CA VAL A 219 5.04 8.18 6.32
C VAL A 219 3.65 8.60 6.80
N ALA A 220 3.22 8.14 7.97
CA ALA A 220 1.94 8.54 8.56
C ALA A 220 1.85 10.05 8.80
N TRP A 221 2.95 10.68 9.25
CA TRP A 221 3.03 12.15 9.39
C TRP A 221 3.05 12.87 8.04
N ILE A 222 3.73 12.32 7.03
CA ILE A 222 3.75 12.91 5.68
C ILE A 222 2.36 12.83 5.03
N ALA A 223 1.66 11.71 5.18
CA ALA A 223 0.32 11.51 4.61
C ALA A 223 -0.72 12.52 5.14
N GLN A 224 -0.52 13.04 6.35
CA GLN A 224 -1.37 14.06 6.96
C GLN A 224 -1.07 15.48 6.47
N ARG A 225 0.08 15.72 5.82
CA ARG A 225 0.38 17.02 5.26
C ARG A 225 -0.61 17.33 4.15
N ARG A 226 -1.11 18.57 4.07
CA ARG A 226 -1.99 19.01 2.98
C ARG A 226 -1.17 19.45 1.77
N ALA A 227 0.00 20.02 2.00
CA ALA A 227 0.94 20.48 0.99
C ALA A 227 2.02 19.45 0.62
N PRO A 228 2.65 19.59 -0.57
CA PRO A 228 3.65 18.64 -1.04
C PRO A 228 4.99 18.76 -0.29
N LEU A 229 5.79 17.71 -0.39
CA LEU A 229 7.12 17.58 0.17
C LEU A 229 8.11 17.18 -0.94
N GLU A 230 9.17 17.96 -1.12
CA GLU A 230 10.23 17.69 -2.10
C GLU A 230 11.54 17.38 -1.36
N PHE A 231 12.21 16.30 -1.74
CA PHE A 231 13.55 15.99 -1.30
C PHE A 231 14.58 16.49 -2.31
N ARG A 232 15.64 17.14 -1.80
CA ARG A 232 16.78 17.59 -2.61
C ARG A 232 18.07 17.02 -2.08
N TRP A 233 18.78 16.29 -2.94
CA TRP A 233 20.06 15.72 -2.60
C TRP A 233 21.15 16.79 -2.64
N VAL A 234 21.96 16.85 -1.58
CA VAL A 234 23.15 17.69 -1.50
C VAL A 234 24.38 16.79 -1.43
N LYS A 235 25.21 16.84 -2.47
CA LYS A 235 26.36 15.93 -2.62
C LYS A 235 27.36 16.05 -1.46
N THR A 236 27.71 17.27 -1.07
CA THR A 236 28.67 17.53 0.01
C THR A 236 28.15 18.64 0.91
N ALA A 237 28.45 18.55 2.22
CA ALA A 237 28.17 19.63 3.15
C ALA A 237 29.14 20.81 3.01
N GLU A 238 30.27 20.62 2.32
CA GLU A 238 31.34 21.60 2.17
C GLU A 238 30.96 22.69 1.18
N ASP A 239 30.22 22.33 0.13
CA ASP A 239 29.80 23.25 -0.94
C ASP A 239 28.50 23.99 -0.62
N ASN A 240 27.85 23.69 0.51
CA ASN A 240 26.58 24.30 0.90
C ASN A 240 26.61 24.77 2.36
N MET A 241 26.64 26.10 2.54
CA MET A 241 26.78 26.73 3.85
C MET A 241 25.66 26.35 4.83
N MET A 242 24.42 26.18 4.34
CA MET A 242 23.29 25.75 5.16
C MET A 242 23.42 24.30 5.60
N MET A 243 23.87 23.42 4.69
CA MET A 243 24.17 22.02 5.02
C MET A 243 25.32 21.92 6.03
N LYS A 244 26.33 22.79 5.92
CA LYS A 244 27.42 22.90 6.92
C LYS A 244 26.90 23.31 8.30
N GLY A 245 25.94 24.23 8.36
CA GLY A 245 25.23 24.61 9.59
C GLY A 245 24.53 23.41 10.23
N ALA A 246 23.72 22.69 9.45
CA ALA A 246 23.06 21.46 9.89
C ALA A 246 24.05 20.41 10.41
N LYS A 247 25.15 20.17 9.68
CA LYS A 247 26.17 19.18 10.08
C LYS A 247 26.89 19.57 11.37
N THR A 248 27.16 20.86 11.57
CA THR A 248 27.76 21.38 12.81
C THR A 248 26.82 21.15 13.99
N HIS A 249 25.53 21.45 13.84
CA HIS A 249 24.51 21.17 14.86
C HIS A 249 24.38 19.69 15.18
N ALA A 250 24.40 18.80 14.18
CA ALA A 250 24.34 17.36 14.42
C ALA A 250 25.59 16.85 15.18
N LYS A 251 26.78 17.36 14.86
CA LYS A 251 28.02 17.04 15.58
C LYS A 251 27.99 17.54 17.02
N HIS A 252 27.41 18.71 17.26
CA HIS A 252 27.23 19.27 18.60
C HIS A 252 26.31 18.40 19.45
N ALA A 253 25.13 18.05 18.93
CA ALA A 253 24.20 17.11 19.57
C ALA A 253 24.79 15.74 19.87
N HIS A 254 25.75 15.28 19.07
CA HIS A 254 26.44 14.03 19.34
C HIS A 254 27.37 14.13 20.58
N ARG A 255 27.92 15.31 20.87
CA ARG A 255 28.93 15.52 21.93
C ARG A 255 28.30 15.96 23.26
N GLU A 256 27.22 16.72 23.20
CA GLU A 256 26.61 17.32 24.38
C GLU A 256 25.39 16.54 24.90
N ALA A 257 24.99 16.84 26.14
CA ALA A 257 23.76 16.35 26.75
C ALA A 257 22.54 17.09 26.17
N VAL A 258 22.23 16.81 24.91
CA VAL A 258 21.00 17.27 24.26
C VAL A 258 19.83 16.33 24.57
N PRO A 259 18.57 16.80 24.48
CA PRO A 259 17.40 15.94 24.68
C PRO A 259 17.39 14.75 23.71
N PHE A 260 16.85 13.64 24.20
CA PHE A 260 16.50 12.50 23.36
C PHE A 260 15.29 12.84 22.50
N PHE A 261 15.30 12.33 21.27
CA PHE A 261 14.14 12.47 20.40
C PHE A 261 13.09 11.43 20.76
N HIS A 262 12.00 11.87 21.37
CA HIS A 262 10.78 11.08 21.49
C HIS A 262 9.76 11.60 20.48
N TYR A 263 9.20 10.69 19.70
CA TYR A 263 8.10 11.00 18.80
C TYR A 263 6.89 10.17 19.21
N GLY A 264 5.77 10.84 19.44
CA GLY A 264 4.50 10.17 19.69
C GLY A 264 3.96 9.53 18.41
N SER A 265 2.95 8.69 18.56
CA SER A 265 2.18 8.16 17.44
C SER A 265 1.65 9.29 16.56
N ALA A 266 1.61 9.07 15.26
CA ALA A 266 1.02 10.03 14.33
C ALA A 266 -0.46 10.26 14.71
N PRO A 267 -0.98 11.50 14.57
CA PRO A 267 -2.40 11.78 14.77
C PRO A 267 -3.27 10.90 13.86
N SER A 268 -4.53 10.68 14.21
CA SER A 268 -5.48 10.07 13.27
C SER A 268 -5.69 10.99 12.07
N ILE A 269 -5.76 10.41 10.87
CA ILE A 269 -6.02 11.16 9.63
C ILE A 269 -7.43 11.76 9.72
N SER A 270 -7.52 13.09 9.79
CA SER A 270 -8.78 13.81 9.66
C SER A 270 -8.83 14.41 8.25
N THR A 271 -9.61 13.79 7.36
CA THR A 271 -9.97 14.41 6.09
C THR A 271 -11.07 15.42 6.35
N ALA A 272 -10.77 16.72 6.19
CA ALA A 272 -11.79 17.75 6.24
C ALA A 272 -12.76 17.52 5.06
N PRO A 273 -14.07 17.39 5.31
CA PRO A 273 -15.05 17.19 4.24
C PRO A 273 -15.09 18.42 3.33
N GLY A 274 -14.98 18.21 2.02
CA GLY A 274 -15.17 19.24 0.99
C GLY A 274 -13.91 19.77 0.31
N GLU A 275 -12.72 19.30 0.67
CA GLU A 275 -11.49 19.72 -0.01
C GLU A 275 -11.27 18.98 -1.33
N THR A 276 -10.98 19.73 -2.40
CA THR A 276 -10.68 19.16 -3.72
C THR A 276 -9.18 18.95 -3.86
N ALA A 277 -8.76 17.72 -4.16
CA ALA A 277 -7.37 17.39 -4.42
C ALA A 277 -6.81 18.10 -5.67
N LEU A 278 -5.59 18.62 -5.57
CA LEU A 278 -4.83 19.15 -6.69
C LEU A 278 -4.40 18.00 -7.62
N LYS A 279 -4.91 18.02 -8.87
CA LYS A 279 -4.57 17.02 -9.88
C LYS A 279 -3.12 17.23 -10.36
N GLY A 280 -2.40 16.12 -10.55
CA GLY A 280 -1.04 16.12 -11.12
C GLY A 280 0.08 16.51 -10.16
N VAL A 281 -0.21 16.83 -8.90
CA VAL A 281 0.80 17.18 -7.90
C VAL A 281 1.14 15.95 -7.05
N ARG A 282 2.39 15.50 -7.10
CA ARG A 282 2.89 14.41 -6.25
C ARG A 282 3.05 14.90 -4.81
N LYS A 283 2.60 14.10 -3.83
CA LYS A 283 2.76 14.42 -2.40
C LYS A 283 4.23 14.42 -1.99
N VAL A 284 4.98 13.43 -2.46
CA VAL A 284 6.41 13.28 -2.22
C VAL A 284 7.12 13.23 -3.57
N SER A 285 8.17 14.02 -3.74
CA SER A 285 8.96 14.08 -4.96
C SER A 285 10.45 14.26 -4.65
N THR A 286 11.30 14.00 -5.65
CA THR A 286 12.75 14.21 -5.57
C THR A 286 13.34 14.52 -6.94
N GLN A 287 14.52 15.13 -6.97
CA GLN A 287 15.34 15.32 -8.17
C GLN A 287 16.41 14.23 -8.34
N LEU A 288 16.58 13.36 -7.34
CA LEU A 288 17.51 12.25 -7.42
C LEU A 288 16.98 11.24 -8.44
N GLU A 289 17.83 10.75 -9.36
CA GLU A 289 17.41 9.74 -10.32
C GLU A 289 17.00 8.44 -9.61
N GLU A 290 15.97 7.80 -10.16
CA GLU A 290 15.61 6.45 -9.77
C GLU A 290 16.71 5.52 -10.26
N ILE A 291 17.41 4.89 -9.32
CA ILE A 291 18.33 3.81 -9.63
C ILE A 291 17.53 2.53 -9.44
N SER A 292 17.36 1.75 -10.51
CA SER A 292 16.87 0.37 -10.41
C SER A 292 17.66 -0.31 -9.29
N GLU A 293 16.97 -0.84 -8.27
CA GLU A 293 17.66 -1.38 -7.09
C GLU A 293 18.86 -2.25 -7.52
N PRO A 294 20.04 -2.14 -6.87
CA PRO A 294 20.93 -3.28 -6.87
C PRO A 294 20.15 -4.41 -6.20
N LYS A 295 19.67 -5.37 -7.00
CA LYS A 295 18.91 -6.55 -6.55
C LYS A 295 19.48 -6.99 -5.20
N ALA A 296 18.73 -6.76 -4.13
CA ALA A 296 19.18 -7.17 -2.81
C ALA A 296 19.46 -8.67 -2.88
N HIS A 297 20.69 -9.07 -2.53
CA HIS A 297 21.06 -10.48 -2.37
C HIS A 297 20.06 -11.13 -1.43
N GLY A 298 19.31 -12.05 -2.00
CA GLY A 298 18.05 -12.53 -1.45
C GLY A 298 17.11 -12.75 -2.61
N THR A 299 17.54 -13.59 -3.57
CA THR A 299 16.60 -14.42 -4.29
C THR A 299 15.60 -14.89 -3.26
N VAL A 300 14.32 -14.49 -3.41
CA VAL A 300 13.23 -15.36 -2.98
C VAL A 300 13.69 -16.75 -3.42
N PRO A 301 13.90 -17.72 -2.51
CA PRO A 301 14.23 -19.07 -2.96
C PRO A 301 13.23 -19.35 -4.07
N ASP A 302 13.71 -19.75 -5.26
CA ASP A 302 12.82 -20.26 -6.29
C ASP A 302 11.93 -21.24 -5.55
N ILE A 303 10.69 -20.84 -5.31
CA ILE A 303 9.67 -21.75 -4.85
C ILE A 303 9.49 -22.56 -6.11
N ASP A 304 10.20 -23.68 -6.16
CA ASP A 304 10.06 -24.63 -7.23
C ASP A 304 8.57 -24.95 -7.23
N VAL A 305 7.86 -24.51 -8.27
CA VAL A 305 6.40 -24.66 -8.34
C VAL A 305 6.05 -26.17 -8.34
N GLU A 306 7.03 -27.01 -8.68
CA GLU A 306 6.99 -28.47 -8.55
C GLU A 306 6.92 -28.96 -7.09
N ASP A 307 7.39 -28.19 -6.09
CA ASP A 307 7.34 -28.59 -4.67
C ASP A 307 6.00 -28.23 -3.99
N ILE A 308 5.21 -27.33 -4.57
CA ILE A 308 3.87 -26.97 -4.05
C ILE A 308 2.76 -27.76 -4.76
N ILE A 309 3.02 -28.21 -5.98
CA ILE A 309 2.08 -29.00 -6.77
C ILE A 309 2.62 -30.43 -6.83
N ASP A 310 2.23 -31.27 -5.88
CA ASP A 310 2.36 -32.73 -6.05
C ASP A 310 1.62 -33.12 -7.34
N PRO A 311 2.31 -33.51 -8.41
CA PRO A 311 1.66 -33.87 -9.67
C PRO A 311 0.76 -35.10 -9.53
N ASP A 312 0.93 -35.89 -8.47
CA ASP A 312 0.07 -37.03 -8.13
C ASP A 312 -1.18 -36.63 -7.32
N ILE A 313 -1.28 -35.38 -6.86
CA ILE A 313 -2.51 -34.76 -6.34
C ILE A 313 -3.23 -33.99 -7.47
N ALA A 314 -2.96 -34.32 -8.73
CA ALA A 314 -3.92 -34.03 -9.80
C ALA A 314 -5.25 -34.76 -9.47
N HIS A 315 -6.32 -33.97 -9.37
CA HIS A 315 -7.70 -34.40 -9.20
C HIS A 315 -7.95 -35.79 -9.79
N ARG A 316 -8.33 -36.75 -8.93
CA ARG A 316 -8.90 -38.06 -9.32
C ARG A 316 -10.15 -37.82 -10.17
N GLY A 317 -9.96 -37.53 -11.45
CA GLY A 317 -10.97 -37.64 -12.48
C GLY A 317 -11.42 -39.08 -12.51
N ARG A 318 -12.70 -39.30 -12.23
CA ARG A 318 -13.36 -40.61 -12.37
C ARG A 318 -13.08 -41.15 -13.77
N LYS A 319 -12.32 -42.23 -13.87
CA LYS A 319 -12.34 -43.11 -15.04
C LYS A 319 -13.77 -43.67 -15.17
N ARG A 320 -14.47 -43.32 -16.26
CA ARG A 320 -15.70 -44.01 -16.66
C ARG A 320 -15.32 -45.36 -17.26
N SER A 321 -15.70 -46.43 -16.59
CA SER A 321 -15.72 -47.78 -17.17
C SER A 321 -16.81 -47.83 -18.23
N ALA A 322 -16.44 -47.96 -19.50
CA ALA A 322 -17.37 -48.29 -20.56
C ALA A 322 -17.62 -49.81 -20.52
N HIS A 323 -18.78 -50.23 -20.02
CA HIS A 323 -19.33 -51.54 -20.33
C HIS A 323 -20.22 -51.40 -21.56
N TYR A 324 -19.78 -51.99 -22.67
CA TYR A 324 -20.62 -52.30 -23.81
C TYR A 324 -21.51 -53.49 -23.47
N LEU A 325 -22.82 -53.32 -23.68
CA LEU A 325 -23.75 -54.35 -24.12
C LEU A 325 -24.52 -53.77 -25.32
#